data_AF-A0A286FZE5-F1
#
_entry.id   AF-A0A286FZE5-F1
#
_cell.length_a   1.000
_cell.length_b   1.000
_cell.length_c   1.000
_cell.angle_alpha   90.00
_cell.angle_beta   90.00
_cell.angle_gamma   90.00
#
_symmetry.space_group_name_H-M   'P 1'
#
loop_
_entity.id
_entity.type
_entity.pdbx_description
1 polymer ?
#
loop_
_entity_poly.entity_id
_entity_poly.type
_entity_poly.pdbx_seq_one_letter_code
_entity_poly.pdbx_strand_id
1 'polypeptide(L)'
;MNFRYFLKASRSFSVALFVALYLVGCTSTPNDPQPAADQYLVSSSNVATVSKDQLTAQASAISPLYALLLKQGISVIKLVYKTKNWDGTAIQASGLLIVPNTTTAVPMISQQHGTIFDDADAPSNFGPASEAYQFATIFASIGYIMVCPDYIGFGASKNLPHTYENRTSLAQASLDMLRAAREYIGSHSEIKWDSRLYMAGYSEGGYATMALYKKMQDEVPTEFNLRAVSCGAGAYDKTSFMKALLTQKSAGVAQWNRAFLWVLLTYDQIYKLNRPLSFYFKEPYLADIQKSRQLATLDVSFDQVLTDSFKAGILNGTDTAFLNAVADNNIYDWKPLTTLHLYHGDADPQVYYLNSKNAYDAMQVRGAGKTVQLFTSVGKTHVQTIPDWLAGTYTLFTTVQ
;
A
#
# COMPACT_ATOMS: atom_id res chain seq x y z
N MET A 1 -72.33 -12.46 -53.72
CA MET A 1 -71.03 -12.75 -54.34
C MET A 1 -70.18 -11.49 -54.23
N ASN A 2 -69.13 -11.56 -53.40
CA ASN A 2 -67.92 -10.73 -53.32
C ASN A 2 -67.96 -9.19 -53.07
N PHE A 3 -67.44 -8.82 -51.88
CA PHE A 3 -66.35 -7.86 -51.57
C PHE A 3 -66.39 -6.41 -52.12
N ARG A 4 -66.00 -5.33 -51.44
CA ARG A 4 -65.90 -4.85 -50.03
C ARG A 4 -65.34 -3.40 -50.13
N TYR A 5 -65.82 -2.47 -49.29
CA TYR A 5 -65.25 -1.16 -48.85
C TYR A 5 -65.18 0.05 -49.80
N PHE A 6 -65.81 1.16 -49.39
CA PHE A 6 -65.15 2.37 -48.84
C PHE A 6 -66.21 3.31 -48.24
N LEU A 7 -66.14 3.59 -46.93
CA LEU A 7 -67.02 4.54 -46.23
C LEU A 7 -66.24 5.82 -45.88
N LYS A 8 -66.70 6.94 -46.43
CA LYS A 8 -66.48 8.30 -45.93
C LYS A 8 -67.42 8.54 -44.74
N ALA A 9 -66.96 9.27 -43.71
CA ALA A 9 -67.57 10.55 -43.29
C ALA A 9 -67.19 10.98 -41.85
N SER A 10 -66.99 12.29 -41.76
CA SER A 10 -67.35 13.22 -40.66
C SER A 10 -66.77 13.03 -39.25
N ARG A 11 -65.88 14.00 -38.98
CA ARG A 11 -65.54 14.62 -37.70
C ARG A 11 -66.69 14.68 -36.69
N SER A 12 -66.45 14.17 -35.49
CA SER A 12 -67.20 14.49 -34.27
C SER A 12 -66.33 15.33 -33.35
N PHE A 13 -66.90 16.43 -32.90
CA PHE A 13 -66.34 17.40 -31.97
C PHE A 13 -66.64 16.90 -30.54
N SER A 14 -65.62 16.63 -29.73
CA SER A 14 -65.73 16.54 -28.28
C SER A 14 -64.45 17.07 -27.67
N VAL A 15 -64.55 18.27 -27.09
CA VAL A 15 -63.48 19.00 -26.42
C VAL A 15 -63.16 18.28 -25.11
N ALA A 16 -62.01 17.60 -25.04
CA ALA A 16 -61.45 17.09 -23.80
C ALA A 16 -60.48 18.11 -23.22
N LEU A 17 -60.78 18.52 -21.99
CA LEU A 17 -60.07 19.46 -21.15
C LEU A 17 -58.67 18.90 -20.81
N PHE A 18 -57.59 19.45 -21.39
CA PHE A 18 -56.23 19.14 -20.96
C PHE A 18 -55.83 20.03 -19.78
N VAL A 19 -55.76 19.43 -18.59
CA VAL A 19 -55.09 20.04 -17.43
C VAL A 19 -53.58 19.93 -17.66
N ALA A 20 -52.96 21.05 -18.04
CA ALA A 20 -51.51 21.17 -18.06
C ALA A 20 -51.01 21.39 -16.61
N LEU A 21 -50.63 20.30 -15.96
CA LEU A 21 -49.77 20.33 -14.78
C LEU A 21 -48.39 20.81 -15.23
N TYR A 22 -48.06 22.07 -14.93
CA TYR A 22 -46.69 22.55 -14.99
C TYR A 22 -45.89 21.82 -13.90
N LEU A 23 -45.13 20.81 -14.30
CA LEU A 23 -43.99 20.34 -13.53
C LEU A 23 -42.97 21.48 -13.50
N VAL A 24 -42.96 22.21 -12.39
CA VAL A 24 -41.82 23.07 -12.03
C VAL A 24 -40.66 22.13 -11.70
N GLY A 25 -39.94 21.71 -12.74
CA GLY A 25 -38.62 21.14 -12.58
C GLY A 25 -37.74 22.22 -11.96
N CYS A 26 -37.08 21.88 -10.84
CA CYS A 26 -36.04 22.72 -10.27
C CYS A 26 -34.94 22.89 -11.33
N THR A 27 -34.95 24.01 -12.04
CA THR A 27 -33.78 24.49 -12.76
C THR A 27 -32.78 24.90 -11.69
N SER A 28 -31.68 24.16 -11.57
CA SER A 28 -30.53 24.57 -10.78
C SER A 28 -30.17 26.00 -11.18
N THR A 29 -30.22 26.91 -10.22
CA THR A 29 -29.78 28.27 -10.48
C THR A 29 -28.26 28.22 -10.76
N PRO A 30 -27.73 29.00 -11.71
CA PRO A 30 -26.31 28.96 -12.08
C PRO A 30 -25.32 29.36 -10.96
N ASN A 31 -25.84 29.71 -9.78
CA ASN A 31 -25.10 30.33 -8.67
C ASN A 31 -25.17 29.54 -7.36
N ASP A 32 -25.76 28.34 -7.32
CA ASP A 32 -25.53 27.46 -6.16
C ASP A 32 -24.04 27.08 -6.16
N PRO A 33 -23.29 27.29 -5.05
CA PRO A 33 -21.92 26.83 -4.95
C PRO A 33 -21.92 25.33 -5.17
N GLN A 34 -21.43 24.89 -6.33
CA GLN A 34 -21.19 23.47 -6.54
C GLN A 34 -20.16 23.04 -5.48
N PRO A 35 -20.35 21.88 -4.82
CA PRO A 35 -19.31 21.31 -3.98
C PRO A 35 -18.00 21.33 -4.75
N ALA A 36 -16.93 21.85 -4.13
CA ALA A 36 -15.62 21.84 -4.77
C ALA A 36 -15.30 20.40 -5.17
N ALA A 37 -14.97 20.18 -6.45
CA ALA A 37 -14.65 18.85 -6.93
C ALA A 37 -13.43 18.30 -6.16
N ASP A 38 -13.51 17.01 -5.82
CA ASP A 38 -12.42 16.30 -5.14
C ASP A 38 -11.12 16.42 -5.92
N GLN A 39 -10.03 16.69 -5.19
CA GLN A 39 -8.71 16.85 -5.79
C GLN A 39 -8.10 15.48 -6.08
N TYR A 40 -8.25 14.52 -5.16
CA TYR A 40 -7.60 13.21 -5.21
C TYR A 40 -8.57 12.08 -5.54
N LEU A 41 -9.74 12.02 -4.88
CA LEU A 41 -10.75 11.00 -5.10
C LEU A 41 -11.33 11.12 -6.51
N VAL A 42 -11.36 9.99 -7.22
CA VAL A 42 -11.95 9.88 -8.57
C VAL A 42 -13.30 9.17 -8.49
N SER A 43 -13.33 8.02 -7.81
CA SER A 43 -14.55 7.24 -7.63
C SER A 43 -14.44 6.32 -6.42
N SER A 44 -15.59 5.88 -5.94
CA SER A 44 -15.70 4.93 -4.83
C SER A 44 -16.76 3.87 -5.13
N SER A 45 -16.55 2.64 -4.69
CA SER A 45 -17.54 1.56 -4.79
C SER A 45 -17.53 0.68 -3.55
N ASN A 46 -18.72 0.37 -3.03
CA ASN A 46 -18.86 -0.62 -1.96
C ASN A 46 -18.45 -2.01 -2.48
N VAL A 47 -17.51 -2.64 -1.78
CA VAL A 47 -17.00 -3.98 -2.10
C VAL A 47 -17.69 -5.04 -1.24
N ALA A 48 -17.82 -4.77 0.07
CA ALA A 48 -18.42 -5.70 1.01
C ALA A 48 -18.95 -5.00 2.26
N THR A 49 -19.92 -5.65 2.91
CA THR A 49 -20.26 -5.39 4.31
C THR A 49 -20.08 -6.71 5.05
N VAL A 50 -19.21 -6.72 6.07
CA VAL A 50 -18.88 -7.95 6.80
C VAL A 50 -19.37 -7.80 8.24
N SER A 51 -20.21 -8.74 8.68
CA SER A 51 -20.72 -8.76 10.04
C SER A 51 -19.61 -9.12 11.05
N LYS A 52 -19.80 -8.73 12.31
CA LYS A 52 -18.91 -9.12 13.40
C LYS A 52 -18.74 -10.65 13.48
N ASP A 53 -19.81 -11.40 13.28
CA ASP A 53 -19.79 -12.87 13.40
C ASP A 53 -18.93 -13.51 12.29
N GLN A 54 -19.05 -13.00 11.05
CA GLN A 54 -18.18 -13.41 9.94
C GLN A 54 -16.70 -13.10 10.23
N LEU A 55 -16.41 -11.90 10.75
CA LEU A 55 -15.05 -11.51 11.14
C LEU A 55 -14.52 -12.36 12.30
N THR A 56 -15.38 -12.75 13.24
CA THR A 56 -15.02 -13.62 14.37
C THR A 56 -14.63 -15.01 13.88
N ALA A 57 -15.38 -15.57 12.93
CA ALA A 57 -15.05 -16.85 12.30
C ALA A 57 -13.71 -16.77 11.55
N GLN A 58 -13.49 -15.68 10.80
CA GLN A 58 -12.23 -15.43 10.09
C GLN A 58 -11.04 -15.28 11.05
N ALA A 59 -11.14 -14.41 12.05
CA ALA A 59 -10.07 -14.12 13.00
C ALA A 59 -9.70 -15.36 13.83
N SER A 60 -10.68 -16.19 14.20
CA SER A 60 -10.44 -17.44 14.94
C SER A 60 -9.56 -18.44 14.17
N ALA A 61 -9.61 -18.41 12.83
CA ALA A 61 -8.75 -19.25 12.00
C ALA A 61 -7.27 -18.80 12.01
N ILE A 62 -7.01 -17.52 12.32
CA ILE A 62 -5.66 -16.96 12.46
C ILE A 62 -5.17 -17.10 13.91
N SER A 63 -5.98 -16.63 14.86
CA SER A 63 -5.74 -16.74 16.29
C SER A 63 -7.03 -16.52 17.08
N PRO A 64 -7.44 -17.46 17.96
CA PRO A 64 -8.60 -17.28 18.83
C PRO A 64 -8.54 -16.02 19.69
N LEU A 65 -7.34 -15.54 20.02
CA LEU A 65 -7.16 -14.31 20.80
C LEU A 65 -7.62 -13.06 20.04
N TYR A 66 -7.45 -13.02 18.71
CA TYR A 66 -7.90 -11.89 17.90
C TYR A 66 -9.42 -11.80 17.85
N ALA A 67 -10.11 -12.95 17.80
CA ALA A 67 -11.56 -13.01 17.81
C ALA A 67 -12.17 -12.36 19.07
N LEU A 68 -11.49 -12.46 20.22
CA LEU A 68 -11.93 -11.85 21.49
C LEU A 68 -11.85 -10.31 21.50
N LEU A 69 -11.06 -9.72 20.60
CA LEU A 69 -10.88 -8.27 20.53
C LEU A 69 -11.94 -7.58 19.65
N LEU A 70 -12.60 -8.32 18.77
CA LEU A 70 -13.49 -7.79 17.74
C LEU A 70 -14.76 -7.17 18.35
N LYS A 71 -15.11 -5.96 17.90
CA LYS A 71 -16.23 -5.19 18.45
C LYS A 71 -17.32 -4.92 17.42
N GLN A 72 -16.93 -4.59 16.19
CA GLN A 72 -17.83 -4.09 15.16
C GLN A 72 -17.85 -4.97 13.92
N GLY A 73 -18.96 -4.92 13.17
CA GLY A 73 -18.92 -5.23 11.73
C GLY A 73 -18.20 -4.11 10.97
N ILE A 74 -17.96 -4.30 9.67
CA ILE A 74 -17.24 -3.34 8.83
C ILE A 74 -17.94 -3.14 7.49
N SER A 75 -17.74 -1.96 6.91
CA SER A 75 -17.99 -1.64 5.50
C SER A 75 -16.66 -1.49 4.78
N VAL A 76 -16.59 -2.05 3.57
CA VAL A 76 -15.38 -2.12 2.76
C VAL A 76 -15.63 -1.39 1.45
N ILE A 77 -14.86 -0.34 1.19
CA ILE A 77 -15.04 0.56 0.06
C ILE A 77 -13.73 0.60 -0.74
N LYS A 78 -13.82 0.32 -2.03
CA LYS A 78 -12.71 0.56 -2.96
C LYS A 78 -12.72 2.03 -3.35
N LEU A 79 -11.58 2.68 -3.25
CA LEU A 79 -11.36 4.03 -3.75
C LEU A 79 -10.43 3.97 -4.97
N VAL A 80 -10.76 4.73 -6.01
CA VAL A 80 -9.85 5.08 -7.11
C VAL A 80 -9.44 6.53 -6.91
N TYR A 81 -8.14 6.81 -6.95
CA TYR A 81 -7.58 8.13 -6.66
C TYR A 81 -6.53 8.53 -7.69
N LYS A 82 -6.37 9.84 -7.88
CA LYS A 82 -5.31 10.44 -8.70
C LYS A 82 -3.99 10.39 -7.95
N THR A 83 -2.93 9.98 -8.63
CA THR A 83 -1.55 10.07 -8.14
C THR A 83 -0.59 10.29 -9.31
N LYS A 84 0.71 10.18 -9.06
CA LYS A 84 1.75 10.31 -10.08
C LYS A 84 2.58 9.04 -10.17
N ASN A 85 2.89 8.64 -11.40
CA ASN A 85 3.85 7.59 -11.65
C ASN A 85 5.28 8.05 -11.35
N TRP A 86 6.24 7.13 -11.34
CA TRP A 86 7.66 7.40 -11.05
C TRP A 86 8.29 8.45 -11.98
N ASP A 87 7.76 8.62 -13.19
CA ASP A 87 8.20 9.62 -14.19
C ASP A 87 7.44 10.96 -14.08
N GLY A 88 6.55 11.10 -13.09
CA GLY A 88 5.74 12.28 -12.84
C GLY A 88 4.43 12.34 -13.64
N THR A 89 4.17 11.37 -14.52
CA THR A 89 2.91 11.30 -15.27
C THR A 89 1.72 11.12 -14.33
N ALA A 90 0.63 11.85 -14.58
CA ALA A 90 -0.60 11.70 -13.82
C ALA A 90 -1.27 10.37 -14.17
N ILE A 91 -1.57 9.57 -13.15
CA ILE A 91 -2.23 8.26 -13.28
C ILE A 91 -3.34 8.12 -12.23
N GLN A 92 -4.12 7.06 -12.35
CA GLN A 92 -5.04 6.64 -11.29
C GLN A 92 -4.53 5.35 -10.66
N ALA A 93 -4.64 5.25 -9.34
CA ALA A 93 -4.38 4.05 -8.56
C ALA A 93 -5.60 3.73 -7.70
N SER A 94 -5.59 2.59 -7.01
CA SER A 94 -6.66 2.24 -6.09
C SER A 94 -6.15 1.77 -4.75
N GLY A 95 -7.09 1.65 -3.83
CA GLY A 95 -6.88 1.07 -2.51
C GLY A 95 -8.22 0.80 -1.85
N LEU A 96 -8.14 0.32 -0.62
CA LEU A 96 -9.28 -0.03 0.20
C LEU A 96 -9.41 0.95 1.38
N LEU A 97 -10.63 1.44 1.59
CA LEU A 97 -11.06 2.08 2.82
C LEU A 97 -11.97 1.10 3.57
N ILE A 98 -11.57 0.70 4.79
CA ILE A 98 -12.37 -0.16 5.64
C ILE A 98 -12.85 0.65 6.85
N VAL A 99 -14.17 0.71 7.03
CA VAL A 99 -14.81 1.54 8.05
C VAL A 99 -15.53 0.65 9.06
N PRO A 100 -15.27 0.79 10.37
CA PRO A 100 -16.05 0.08 11.38
C PRO A 100 -17.46 0.63 11.48
N ASN A 101 -18.42 -0.27 11.66
CA ASN A 101 -19.83 0.09 11.84
C ASN A 101 -20.04 0.61 13.27
N THR A 102 -19.67 1.86 13.52
CA THR A 102 -19.77 2.52 14.82
C THR A 102 -20.23 3.96 14.67
N THR A 103 -20.90 4.49 15.70
CA THR A 103 -21.30 5.89 15.80
C THR A 103 -20.27 6.75 16.54
N THR A 104 -19.26 6.13 17.15
CA THR A 104 -18.21 6.84 17.89
C THR A 104 -17.09 7.26 16.95
N ALA A 105 -16.51 8.45 17.18
CA ALA A 105 -15.34 8.87 16.43
C ALA A 105 -14.14 7.96 16.74
N VAL A 106 -13.51 7.44 15.69
CA VAL A 106 -12.41 6.48 15.78
C VAL A 106 -11.17 7.01 15.05
N PRO A 107 -9.96 6.55 15.43
CA PRO A 107 -8.74 6.87 14.71
C PRO A 107 -8.63 6.16 13.35
N MET A 108 -7.67 6.59 12.54
CA MET A 108 -7.34 5.99 11.24
C MET A 108 -5.96 5.32 11.26
N ILE A 109 -5.81 4.20 10.56
CA ILE A 109 -4.51 3.56 10.27
C ILE A 109 -4.32 3.53 8.75
N SER A 110 -3.21 4.10 8.26
CA SER A 110 -2.68 3.77 6.93
C SER A 110 -1.91 2.46 7.03
N GLN A 111 -2.35 1.43 6.32
CA GLN A 111 -1.67 0.13 6.32
C GLN A 111 -1.07 -0.13 4.94
N GLN A 112 0.25 -0.21 4.91
CA GLN A 112 1.05 -0.51 3.72
C GLN A 112 1.33 -2.00 3.66
N HIS A 113 0.88 -2.68 2.60
CA HIS A 113 1.05 -4.12 2.45
C HIS A 113 2.49 -4.52 2.11
N GLY A 114 2.85 -5.74 2.50
CA GLY A 114 4.08 -6.41 2.09
C GLY A 114 4.08 -6.81 0.61
N THR A 115 5.12 -7.52 0.18
CA THR A 115 5.26 -7.88 -1.24
C THR A 115 4.13 -8.78 -1.74
N ILE A 116 3.46 -8.34 -2.80
CA ILE A 116 2.51 -9.16 -3.58
C ILE A 116 3.02 -9.32 -5.00
N PHE A 117 2.74 -10.47 -5.61
CA PHE A 117 3.14 -10.79 -6.99
C PHE A 117 1.94 -10.90 -7.94
N ASP A 118 0.72 -11.06 -7.41
CA ASP A 118 -0.52 -11.17 -8.16
C ASP A 118 -1.42 -9.96 -7.86
N ASP A 119 -2.10 -9.45 -8.88
CA ASP A 119 -3.13 -8.41 -8.74
C ASP A 119 -4.23 -8.88 -7.79
N ALA A 120 -4.56 -10.18 -7.77
CA ALA A 120 -5.58 -10.74 -6.89
C ALA A 120 -5.32 -10.49 -5.40
N ASP A 121 -4.07 -10.29 -5.00
CA ASP A 121 -3.65 -10.06 -3.62
C ASP A 121 -3.74 -8.58 -3.21
N ALA A 122 -3.96 -7.68 -4.17
CA ALA A 122 -4.08 -6.25 -3.93
C ALA A 122 -5.23 -5.93 -2.95
N PRO A 123 -5.05 -5.02 -1.99
CA PRO A 123 -6.07 -4.62 -1.02
C PRO A 123 -7.45 -4.36 -1.63
N SER A 124 -7.54 -3.63 -2.75
CA SER A 124 -8.81 -3.24 -3.35
C SER A 124 -9.60 -4.38 -4.00
N ASN A 125 -8.97 -5.55 -4.19
CA ASN A 125 -9.65 -6.76 -4.64
C ASN A 125 -10.27 -7.55 -3.48
N PHE A 126 -9.89 -7.25 -2.23
CA PHE A 126 -10.47 -7.78 -1.00
C PHE A 126 -10.62 -9.32 -0.98
N GLY A 127 -9.63 -10.02 -1.53
CA GLY A 127 -9.56 -11.48 -1.55
C GLY A 127 -8.90 -12.08 -0.31
N PRO A 128 -9.08 -13.38 -0.02
CA PRO A 128 -8.53 -14.03 1.18
C PRO A 128 -7.00 -14.05 1.25
N ALA A 129 -6.31 -13.91 0.12
CA ALA A 129 -4.86 -13.81 0.06
C ALA A 129 -4.34 -12.39 0.38
N SER A 130 -5.21 -11.37 0.36
CA SER A 130 -4.83 -10.00 0.66
C SER A 130 -4.55 -9.78 2.14
N GLU A 131 -3.45 -9.09 2.44
CA GLU A 131 -3.11 -8.68 3.82
C GLU A 131 -4.21 -7.81 4.43
N ALA A 132 -4.86 -6.96 3.61
CA ALA A 132 -5.97 -6.12 4.06
C ALA A 132 -7.18 -6.96 4.50
N TYR A 133 -7.50 -8.02 3.74
CA TYR A 133 -8.55 -8.96 4.12
C TYR A 133 -8.22 -9.64 5.44
N GLN A 134 -6.99 -10.15 5.61
CA GLN A 134 -6.59 -10.94 6.76
C GLN A 134 -6.41 -10.12 8.05
N PHE A 135 -5.76 -8.96 7.97
CA PHE A 135 -5.33 -8.21 9.16
C PHE A 135 -5.99 -6.84 9.28
N ALA A 136 -6.16 -6.09 8.19
CA ALA A 136 -6.80 -4.78 8.28
C ALA A 136 -8.27 -4.88 8.73
N THR A 137 -8.99 -5.95 8.36
CA THR A 137 -10.35 -6.21 8.86
C THR A 137 -10.41 -6.40 10.39
N ILE A 138 -9.38 -7.01 10.99
CA ILE A 138 -9.25 -7.16 12.45
C ILE A 138 -9.11 -5.77 13.08
N PHE A 139 -8.14 -4.96 12.61
CA PHE A 139 -7.95 -3.60 13.10
C PHE A 139 -9.17 -2.70 12.86
N ALA A 140 -9.88 -2.90 11.76
CA ALA A 140 -11.13 -2.20 11.52
C ALA A 140 -12.16 -2.55 12.60
N SER A 141 -12.41 -3.84 12.80
CA SER A 141 -13.40 -4.34 13.76
C SER A 141 -13.12 -3.98 15.22
N ILE A 142 -11.85 -3.79 15.61
CA ILE A 142 -11.50 -3.32 16.96
C ILE A 142 -11.67 -1.80 17.16
N GLY A 143 -11.95 -1.06 16.08
CA GLY A 143 -12.32 0.36 16.12
C GLY A 143 -11.34 1.33 15.46
N TYR A 144 -10.79 0.98 14.29
CA TYR A 144 -9.98 1.89 13.47
C TYR A 144 -10.55 2.01 12.06
N ILE A 145 -10.45 3.17 11.43
CA ILE A 145 -10.64 3.30 9.98
C ILE A 145 -9.35 2.85 9.30
N MET A 146 -9.41 1.91 8.37
CA MET A 146 -8.20 1.42 7.66
C MET A 146 -8.12 2.00 6.25
N VAL A 147 -6.93 2.45 5.87
CA VAL A 147 -6.61 2.92 4.51
C VAL A 147 -5.47 2.08 3.96
N CYS A 148 -5.75 1.24 2.97
CA CYS A 148 -4.82 0.26 2.41
C CYS A 148 -4.59 0.55 0.92
N PRO A 149 -3.54 1.29 0.52
CA PRO A 149 -3.23 1.51 -0.90
C PRO A 149 -2.80 0.21 -1.58
N ASP A 150 -3.13 0.03 -2.86
CA ASP A 150 -2.66 -1.12 -3.67
C ASP A 150 -1.21 -0.97 -4.17
N TYR A 151 -0.67 0.25 -4.07
CA TYR A 151 0.48 0.73 -4.84
C TYR A 151 0.24 0.82 -6.36
N ILE A 152 1.18 1.44 -7.05
CA ILE A 152 1.22 1.50 -8.50
C ILE A 152 1.55 0.11 -9.03
N GLY A 153 0.90 -0.32 -10.11
CA GLY A 153 1.09 -1.63 -10.72
C GLY A 153 0.14 -2.72 -10.23
N PHE A 154 -0.83 -2.34 -9.38
CA PHE A 154 -1.92 -3.19 -8.92
C PHE A 154 -3.26 -2.45 -8.98
N GLY A 155 -4.35 -3.20 -8.87
CA GLY A 155 -5.71 -2.70 -8.86
C GLY A 155 -6.03 -1.87 -10.11
N ALA A 156 -6.44 -0.62 -9.91
CA ALA A 156 -6.75 0.31 -11.00
C ALA A 156 -5.54 0.68 -11.87
N SER A 157 -4.32 0.42 -11.40
CA SER A 157 -3.06 0.72 -12.09
C SER A 157 -2.31 -0.52 -12.58
N LYS A 158 -2.94 -1.70 -12.59
CA LYS A 158 -2.31 -2.99 -12.89
C LYS A 158 -1.72 -3.17 -14.28
N ASN A 159 -2.02 -2.26 -15.19
CA ASN A 159 -1.41 -2.21 -16.52
C ASN A 159 -0.02 -1.54 -16.51
N LEU A 160 0.38 -0.95 -15.39
CA LEU A 160 1.71 -0.39 -15.17
C LEU A 160 2.58 -1.41 -14.41
N PRO A 161 3.91 -1.39 -14.58
CA PRO A 161 4.79 -2.16 -13.72
C PRO A 161 4.75 -1.61 -12.29
N HIS A 162 4.72 -2.52 -11.32
CA HIS A 162 4.88 -2.11 -9.92
C HIS A 162 6.28 -1.56 -9.66
N THR A 163 6.34 -0.42 -9.00
CA THR A 163 7.59 0.29 -8.64
C THR A 163 8.17 -0.27 -7.34
N TYR A 164 8.48 -1.57 -7.35
CA TYR A 164 8.91 -2.33 -6.17
C TYR A 164 10.06 -1.66 -5.43
N GLU A 165 9.91 -1.46 -4.13
CA GLU A 165 10.94 -0.87 -3.26
C GLU A 165 11.47 0.50 -3.73
N ASN A 166 10.65 1.27 -4.48
CA ASN A 166 10.94 2.65 -4.86
C ASN A 166 10.36 3.64 -3.85
N ARG A 167 11.23 4.35 -3.13
CA ARG A 167 10.89 5.26 -2.02
C ARG A 167 9.82 6.28 -2.40
N THR A 168 10.03 6.99 -3.51
CA THR A 168 9.20 8.12 -3.92
C THR A 168 7.82 7.68 -4.36
N SER A 169 7.73 6.65 -5.20
CA SER A 169 6.46 6.14 -5.74
C SER A 169 5.58 5.52 -4.65
N LEU A 170 6.16 4.69 -3.76
CA LEU A 170 5.43 4.08 -2.65
C LEU A 170 4.88 5.13 -1.69
N ALA A 171 5.69 6.14 -1.34
CA ALA A 171 5.28 7.23 -0.46
C ALA A 171 4.20 8.11 -1.10
N GLN A 172 4.35 8.47 -2.38
CA GLN A 172 3.40 9.34 -3.07
C GLN A 172 2.03 8.69 -3.25
N ALA A 173 1.99 7.45 -3.75
CA ALA A 173 0.74 6.71 -3.93
C ALA A 173 0.01 6.54 -2.59
N SER A 174 0.74 6.19 -1.53
CA SER A 174 0.15 6.02 -0.19
C SER A 174 -0.39 7.33 0.40
N LEU A 175 0.33 8.45 0.21
CA LEU A 175 -0.12 9.76 0.67
C LEU A 175 -1.38 10.22 -0.07
N ASP A 176 -1.43 10.03 -1.39
CA ASP A 176 -2.60 10.42 -2.18
C ASP A 176 -3.82 9.53 -1.89
N MET A 177 -3.61 8.25 -1.57
CA MET A 177 -4.68 7.38 -1.04
C MET A 177 -5.24 7.89 0.29
N LEU A 178 -4.38 8.34 1.22
CA LEU A 178 -4.83 8.96 2.47
C LEU A 178 -5.65 10.24 2.25
N ARG A 179 -5.25 11.05 1.27
CA ARG A 179 -5.99 12.27 0.89
C ARG A 179 -7.34 11.94 0.27
N ALA A 180 -7.40 10.95 -0.62
CA ALA A 180 -8.66 10.47 -1.19
C ALA A 180 -9.59 9.86 -0.13
N ALA A 181 -9.05 9.14 0.86
CA ALA A 181 -9.82 8.64 2.00
C ALA A 181 -10.39 9.79 2.86
N ARG A 182 -9.61 10.86 3.09
CA ARG A 182 -10.09 12.06 3.79
C ARG A 182 -11.21 12.77 3.03
N GLU A 183 -11.11 12.88 1.70
CA GLU A 183 -12.17 13.44 0.84
C GLU A 183 -13.45 12.58 0.89
N TYR A 184 -13.30 11.25 0.82
CA TYR A 184 -14.42 10.32 0.97
C TYR A 184 -15.12 10.47 2.34
N ILE A 185 -14.36 10.51 3.43
CA ILE A 185 -14.92 10.70 4.78
C ILE A 185 -15.60 12.07 4.90
N GLY A 186 -15.04 13.13 4.31
CA GLY A 186 -15.62 14.47 4.34
C GLY A 186 -16.98 14.56 3.66
N SER A 187 -17.25 13.71 2.66
CA SER A 187 -18.54 13.63 1.97
C SER A 187 -19.53 12.64 2.61
N HIS A 188 -19.09 11.83 3.58
CA HIS A 188 -19.87 10.78 4.23
C HIS A 188 -19.95 11.03 5.73
N SER A 189 -20.86 11.94 6.12
CA SER A 189 -20.98 12.45 7.48
C SER A 189 -21.23 11.40 8.57
N GLU A 190 -21.71 10.20 8.20
CA GLU A 190 -21.89 9.05 9.08
C GLU A 190 -20.56 8.44 9.54
N ILE A 191 -19.48 8.63 8.78
CA ILE A 191 -18.14 8.14 9.14
C ILE A 191 -17.49 9.15 10.09
N LYS A 192 -17.25 8.72 11.33
CA LYS A 192 -16.68 9.59 12.37
C LYS A 192 -15.19 9.29 12.56
N TRP A 193 -14.34 10.15 11.98
CA TRP A 193 -12.89 10.13 12.22
C TRP A 193 -12.51 11.16 13.28
N ASP A 194 -11.78 10.76 14.32
CA ASP A 194 -11.29 11.65 15.39
C ASP A 194 -10.01 12.42 15.03
N SER A 195 -9.65 12.44 13.74
CA SER A 195 -8.46 13.06 13.15
C SER A 195 -7.12 12.42 13.48
N ARG A 196 -7.04 11.43 14.40
CA ARG A 196 -5.77 10.75 14.69
C ARG A 196 -5.42 9.81 13.55
N LEU A 197 -4.16 9.85 13.13
CA LEU A 197 -3.59 8.95 12.13
C LEU A 197 -2.46 8.13 12.75
N TYR A 198 -2.44 6.84 12.45
CA TYR A 198 -1.32 5.95 12.65
C TYR A 198 -0.90 5.34 11.31
N MET A 199 0.32 4.84 11.23
CA MET A 199 0.80 4.15 10.02
C MET A 199 1.53 2.87 10.37
N ALA A 200 1.26 1.81 9.62
CA ALA A 200 1.87 0.51 9.86
C ALA A 200 2.12 -0.26 8.56
N GLY A 201 3.20 -1.03 8.53
CA GLY A 201 3.44 -1.98 7.45
C GLY A 201 4.58 -2.93 7.77
N TYR A 202 4.61 -4.06 7.06
CA TYR A 202 5.60 -5.14 7.25
C TYR A 202 6.30 -5.49 5.93
N SER A 203 7.57 -5.89 5.99
CA SER A 203 8.37 -6.23 4.78
C SER A 203 8.49 -5.01 3.85
N GLU A 204 8.15 -5.14 2.56
CA GLU A 204 8.00 -3.98 1.66
C GLU A 204 7.07 -2.91 2.26
N GLY A 205 5.99 -3.31 2.91
CA GLY A 205 5.06 -2.40 3.58
C GLY A 205 5.73 -1.63 4.72
N GLY A 206 6.70 -2.25 5.39
CA GLY A 206 7.52 -1.59 6.41
C GLY A 206 8.41 -0.50 5.79
N TYR A 207 9.00 -0.78 4.62
CA TYR A 207 9.74 0.22 3.86
C TYR A 207 8.85 1.34 3.32
N ALA A 208 7.70 1.00 2.73
CA ALA A 208 6.70 1.96 2.24
C ALA A 208 6.18 2.87 3.37
N THR A 209 5.93 2.32 4.55
CA THR A 209 5.52 3.07 5.74
C THR A 209 6.59 4.08 6.16
N MET A 210 7.87 3.67 6.19
CA MET A 210 8.97 4.59 6.52
C MET A 210 9.12 5.68 5.45
N ALA A 211 8.97 5.34 4.17
CA ALA A 211 9.05 6.28 3.06
C ALA A 211 7.90 7.31 3.11
N LEU A 212 6.67 6.85 3.33
CA LEU A 212 5.50 7.71 3.56
C LEU A 212 5.73 8.62 4.76
N TYR A 213 6.22 8.08 5.87
CA TYR A 213 6.47 8.86 7.08
C TYR A 213 7.48 9.98 6.83
N LYS A 214 8.64 9.68 6.25
CA LYS A 214 9.63 10.72 5.92
C LYS A 214 9.03 11.76 4.98
N LYS A 215 8.31 11.34 3.94
CA LYS A 215 7.66 12.25 2.99
C LYS A 215 6.69 13.19 3.69
N MET A 216 5.83 12.67 4.56
CA MET A 216 4.87 13.47 5.32
C MET A 216 5.57 14.46 6.22
N GLN A 217 6.62 14.03 6.93
CA GLN A 217 7.39 14.92 7.80
C GLN A 217 8.09 16.04 7.03
N ASP A 218 8.69 15.73 5.89
CA ASP A 218 9.50 16.70 5.14
C ASP A 218 8.63 17.66 4.30
N GLU A 219 7.53 17.19 3.73
CA GLU A 219 6.76 17.95 2.74
C GLU A 219 5.42 18.48 3.27
N VAL A 220 4.76 17.74 4.16
CA VAL A 220 3.39 18.04 4.62
C VAL A 220 3.17 17.79 6.13
N PRO A 221 4.04 18.32 7.01
CA PRO A 221 4.10 17.92 8.43
C PRO A 221 2.83 18.23 9.24
N THR A 222 1.97 19.12 8.74
CA THR A 222 0.72 19.54 9.41
C THR A 222 -0.53 19.04 8.71
N GLU A 223 -0.41 18.30 7.61
CA GLU A 223 -1.57 17.88 6.81
C GLU A 223 -2.40 16.78 7.51
N PHE A 224 -1.75 15.93 8.30
CA PHE A 224 -2.38 14.87 9.09
C PHE A 224 -1.84 14.89 10.52
N ASN A 225 -2.71 14.61 11.49
CA ASN A 225 -2.32 14.45 12.89
C ASN A 225 -1.76 13.04 13.12
N LEU A 226 -0.52 12.82 12.65
CA LEU A 226 0.19 11.56 12.79
C LEU A 226 0.67 11.37 14.24
N ARG A 227 0.18 10.30 14.88
CA ARG A 227 0.40 10.01 16.30
C ARG A 227 1.52 9.00 16.55
N ALA A 228 1.58 7.94 15.76
CA ALA A 228 2.64 6.94 15.85
C ALA A 228 2.80 6.13 14.56
N VAL A 229 3.98 5.55 14.38
CA VAL A 229 4.37 4.77 13.21
C VAL A 229 4.97 3.43 13.67
N SER A 230 4.55 2.34 13.04
CA SER A 230 5.07 1.00 13.31
C SER A 230 5.58 0.32 12.03
N CYS A 231 6.90 0.17 11.90
CA CYS A 231 7.49 -0.47 10.73
C CYS A 231 8.07 -1.83 11.11
N GLY A 232 7.65 -2.90 10.43
CA GLY A 232 8.19 -4.24 10.61
C GLY A 232 9.08 -4.66 9.44
N ALA A 233 10.29 -5.13 9.75
CA ALA A 233 11.21 -5.82 8.83
C ALA A 233 11.34 -5.19 7.42
N GLY A 234 11.42 -3.86 7.31
CA GLY A 234 11.60 -3.16 6.04
C GLY A 234 13.07 -3.01 5.63
N ALA A 235 13.32 -2.94 4.32
CA ALA A 235 14.67 -2.77 3.77
C ALA A 235 15.09 -1.28 3.71
N TYR A 236 15.45 -0.70 4.86
CA TYR A 236 15.70 0.74 5.00
C TYR A 236 17.08 1.23 4.52
N ASP A 237 18.13 0.42 4.72
CA ASP A 237 19.51 0.71 4.31
C ASP A 237 19.84 -0.13 3.08
N LYS A 238 19.35 0.33 1.93
CA LYS A 238 19.49 -0.34 0.64
C LYS A 238 20.95 -0.54 0.26
N THR A 239 21.80 0.45 0.51
CA THR A 239 23.22 0.39 0.16
C THR A 239 23.95 -0.72 0.93
N SER A 240 23.81 -0.73 2.26
CA SER A 240 24.45 -1.78 3.07
C SER A 240 23.83 -3.15 2.82
N PHE A 241 22.51 -3.20 2.61
CA PHE A 241 21.83 -4.46 2.35
C PHE A 241 22.24 -5.08 1.02
N MET A 242 22.34 -4.29 -0.06
CA MET A 242 22.90 -4.76 -1.33
C MET A 242 24.33 -5.28 -1.14
N LYS A 243 25.20 -4.54 -0.44
CA LYS A 243 26.56 -5.01 -0.17
C LYS A 243 26.58 -6.34 0.61
N ALA A 244 25.69 -6.50 1.59
CA ALA A 244 25.55 -7.74 2.34
C ALA A 244 25.12 -8.91 1.42
N LEU A 245 24.13 -8.71 0.55
CA LEU A 245 23.68 -9.72 -0.42
C LEU A 245 24.79 -10.18 -1.38
N LEU A 246 25.78 -9.33 -1.67
CA LEU A 246 26.90 -9.66 -2.55
C LEU A 246 28.11 -10.26 -1.83
N THR A 247 28.22 -10.07 -0.52
CA THR A 247 29.38 -10.51 0.29
C THR A 247 29.07 -11.69 1.19
N GLN A 248 27.79 -11.96 1.45
CA GLN A 248 27.30 -13.05 2.27
C GLN A 248 26.46 -13.98 1.40
N LYS A 249 26.48 -15.28 1.72
CA LYS A 249 25.58 -16.22 1.04
C LYS A 249 24.15 -15.92 1.46
N SER A 250 23.28 -15.62 0.50
CA SER A 250 21.84 -15.60 0.77
C SER A 250 21.35 -17.03 1.03
N ALA A 251 20.17 -17.17 1.61
CA ALA A 251 19.61 -18.47 1.92
C ALA A 251 19.29 -19.34 0.68
N GLY A 252 19.39 -18.77 -0.52
CA GLY A 252 19.13 -19.49 -1.78
C GLY A 252 17.67 -19.92 -1.98
N VAL A 253 16.74 -19.32 -1.26
CA VAL A 253 15.31 -19.62 -1.41
C VAL A 253 14.76 -18.81 -2.58
N ALA A 254 14.25 -19.51 -3.61
CA ALA A 254 13.74 -18.89 -4.83
C ALA A 254 12.70 -17.79 -4.56
N GLN A 255 11.77 -18.03 -3.63
CA GLN A 255 10.75 -17.06 -3.26
C GLN A 255 11.35 -15.72 -2.78
N TRP A 256 12.43 -15.75 -2.01
CA TRP A 256 13.08 -14.54 -1.47
C TRP A 256 13.95 -13.86 -2.53
N ASN A 257 14.63 -14.65 -3.35
CA ASN A 257 15.44 -14.13 -4.45
C ASN A 257 14.61 -13.40 -5.51
N ARG A 258 13.31 -13.71 -5.67
CA ARG A 258 12.40 -12.92 -6.52
C ARG A 258 12.36 -11.45 -6.11
N ALA A 259 12.33 -11.15 -4.80
CA ALA A 259 12.36 -9.78 -4.30
C ALA A 259 13.66 -9.07 -4.68
N PHE A 260 14.81 -9.71 -4.45
CA PHE A 260 16.12 -9.11 -4.80
C PHE A 260 16.27 -8.86 -6.30
N LEU A 261 15.80 -9.82 -7.11
CA LEU A 261 15.73 -9.66 -8.56
C LEU A 261 14.83 -8.49 -8.96
N TRP A 262 13.65 -8.38 -8.34
CA TRP A 262 12.69 -7.34 -8.66
C TRP A 262 13.22 -5.94 -8.35
N VAL A 263 13.94 -5.75 -7.24
CA VAL A 263 14.62 -4.47 -6.93
C VAL A 263 15.55 -4.07 -8.07
N LEU A 264 16.41 -4.99 -8.52
CA LEU A 264 17.39 -4.72 -9.57
C LEU A 264 16.69 -4.35 -10.90
N LEU A 265 15.68 -5.12 -11.30
CA LEU A 265 14.90 -4.83 -12.52
C LEU A 265 14.17 -3.48 -12.42
N THR A 266 13.62 -3.16 -11.25
CA THR A 266 12.91 -1.90 -11.01
C THR A 266 13.87 -0.71 -11.09
N TYR A 267 15.05 -0.82 -10.48
CA TYR A 267 16.02 0.28 -10.47
C TYR A 267 16.66 0.50 -11.84
N ASP A 268 16.93 -0.58 -12.60
CA ASP A 268 17.38 -0.45 -13.99
C ASP A 268 16.37 0.35 -14.83
N GLN A 269 15.08 0.08 -14.65
CA GLN A 269 14.00 0.76 -15.38
C GLN A 269 13.78 2.21 -14.92
N ILE A 270 13.51 2.43 -13.62
CA ILE A 270 13.11 3.74 -13.09
C ILE A 270 14.25 4.77 -13.21
N TYR A 271 15.50 4.33 -13.00
CA TYR A 271 16.67 5.21 -13.14
C TYR A 271 17.22 5.24 -14.58
N LYS A 272 16.49 4.64 -15.53
CA LYS A 272 16.79 4.67 -16.97
C LYS A 272 18.20 4.18 -17.30
N LEU A 273 18.71 3.22 -16.54
CA LEU A 273 19.99 2.57 -16.81
C LEU A 273 19.90 1.73 -18.09
N ASN A 274 18.74 1.09 -18.29
CA ASN A 274 18.36 0.35 -19.50
C ASN A 274 19.45 -0.61 -20.00
N ARG A 275 20.15 -1.28 -19.08
CA ARG A 275 21.24 -2.18 -19.43
C ARG A 275 20.67 -3.52 -19.89
N PRO A 276 21.34 -4.23 -20.83
CA PRO A 276 20.91 -5.57 -21.18
C PRO A 276 20.97 -6.48 -19.95
N LEU A 277 20.03 -7.41 -19.80
CA LEU A 277 20.00 -8.32 -18.65
C LEU A 277 21.29 -9.13 -18.48
N SER A 278 22.00 -9.40 -19.58
CA SER A 278 23.31 -10.06 -19.59
C SER A 278 24.44 -9.24 -18.93
N PHE A 279 24.22 -7.93 -18.72
CA PHE A 279 25.11 -7.12 -17.89
C PHE A 279 25.03 -7.57 -16.43
N TYR A 280 23.82 -7.84 -15.94
CA TYR A 280 23.55 -8.17 -14.54
C TYR A 280 23.65 -9.65 -14.23
N PHE A 281 23.16 -10.52 -15.13
CA PHE A 281 22.90 -11.93 -14.85
C PHE A 281 23.66 -12.86 -15.79
N LYS A 282 24.08 -14.02 -15.28
CA LYS A 282 24.82 -15.05 -16.03
C LYS A 282 23.93 -16.26 -16.40
N GLU A 283 24.36 -17.03 -17.39
CA GLU A 283 23.72 -18.32 -17.70
C GLU A 283 23.98 -19.36 -16.60
N PRO A 284 23.03 -20.30 -16.35
CA PRO A 284 21.74 -20.48 -17.02
C PRO A 284 20.60 -19.58 -16.51
N TYR A 285 20.85 -18.75 -15.49
CA TYR A 285 19.81 -17.96 -14.82
C TYR A 285 19.24 -16.85 -15.72
N LEU A 286 20.09 -16.25 -16.55
CA LEU A 286 19.70 -15.22 -17.51
C LEU A 286 18.53 -15.67 -18.40
N ALA A 287 18.56 -16.90 -18.91
CA ALA A 287 17.49 -17.44 -19.76
C ALA A 287 16.13 -17.46 -19.05
N ASP A 288 16.07 -17.87 -17.78
CA ASP A 288 14.81 -17.86 -17.02
C ASP A 288 14.39 -16.42 -16.66
N ILE A 289 15.33 -15.53 -16.31
CA ILE A 289 15.01 -14.12 -16.05
C ILE A 289 14.48 -13.41 -17.30
N GLN A 290 14.97 -13.74 -18.49
CA GLN A 290 14.43 -13.22 -19.75
C GLN A 290 12.99 -13.65 -19.98
N LYS A 291 12.65 -14.91 -19.65
CA LYS A 291 11.32 -15.49 -19.85
C LYS A 291 10.32 -15.04 -18.78
N SER A 292 10.75 -15.10 -17.53
CA SER A 292 9.88 -15.06 -16.34
C SER A 292 10.05 -13.76 -15.55
N ARG A 293 11.01 -12.91 -15.91
CA ARG A 293 11.31 -11.62 -15.24
C ARG A 293 11.50 -11.85 -13.74
N GLN A 294 10.87 -11.03 -12.90
CA GLN A 294 10.94 -11.14 -11.44
C GLN A 294 10.37 -12.47 -10.89
N LEU A 295 9.62 -13.24 -11.70
CA LEU A 295 9.05 -14.53 -11.29
C LEU A 295 9.99 -15.71 -11.57
N ALA A 296 11.19 -15.47 -12.12
CA ALA A 296 12.21 -16.49 -12.34
C ALA A 296 12.49 -17.30 -11.07
N THR A 297 12.82 -18.57 -11.26
CA THR A 297 13.12 -19.51 -10.17
C THR A 297 14.63 -19.55 -9.95
N LEU A 298 15.07 -18.91 -8.87
CA LEU A 298 16.48 -18.77 -8.52
C LEU A 298 16.74 -19.42 -7.16
N ASP A 299 16.98 -20.73 -7.12
CA ASP A 299 17.16 -21.53 -5.90
C ASP A 299 18.64 -21.65 -5.46
N VAL A 300 19.41 -20.59 -5.69
CA VAL A 300 20.83 -20.48 -5.33
C VAL A 300 21.09 -19.19 -4.57
N SER A 301 22.25 -19.08 -3.90
CA SER A 301 22.64 -17.80 -3.30
C SER A 301 22.62 -16.68 -4.35
N PHE A 302 22.06 -15.52 -4.02
CA PHE A 302 21.75 -14.48 -5.00
C PHE A 302 23.00 -13.94 -5.72
N ASP A 303 24.15 -13.89 -5.02
CA ASP A 303 25.44 -13.53 -5.61
C ASP A 303 25.89 -14.45 -6.76
N GLN A 304 25.39 -15.69 -6.79
CA GLN A 304 25.69 -16.63 -7.84
C GLN A 304 24.90 -16.34 -9.12
N VAL A 305 23.78 -15.63 -9.03
CA VAL A 305 22.97 -15.28 -10.20
C VAL A 305 23.63 -14.16 -11.02
N LEU A 306 24.43 -13.33 -10.35
CA LEU A 306 25.00 -12.10 -10.91
C LEU A 306 26.32 -12.35 -11.66
N THR A 307 26.58 -11.52 -12.68
CA THR A 307 27.88 -11.49 -13.36
C THR A 307 28.99 -11.01 -12.42
N ASP A 308 30.21 -11.49 -12.63
CA ASP A 308 31.35 -11.09 -11.80
C ASP A 308 31.73 -9.62 -12.00
N SER A 309 31.58 -9.10 -13.23
CA SER A 309 31.83 -7.69 -13.54
C SER A 309 30.86 -6.76 -12.80
N PHE A 310 29.56 -7.08 -12.78
CA PHE A 310 28.58 -6.29 -12.05
C PHE A 310 28.85 -6.33 -10.55
N LYS A 311 29.08 -7.51 -9.97
CA LYS A 311 29.44 -7.64 -8.55
C LYS A 311 30.68 -6.82 -8.19
N ALA A 312 31.75 -6.94 -8.97
CA ALA A 312 32.96 -6.16 -8.77
C ALA A 312 32.69 -4.65 -8.89
N GLY A 313 31.84 -4.25 -9.83
CA GLY A 313 31.40 -2.87 -10.02
C GLY A 313 30.73 -2.27 -8.77
N ILE A 314 29.84 -3.04 -8.15
CA ILE A 314 29.17 -2.64 -6.91
C ILE A 314 30.14 -2.63 -5.72
N LEU A 315 30.90 -3.70 -5.53
CA LEU A 315 31.79 -3.85 -4.37
C LEU A 315 32.96 -2.86 -4.36
N ASN A 316 33.48 -2.50 -5.53
CA ASN A 316 34.58 -1.55 -5.69
C ASN A 316 34.12 -0.11 -5.90
N GLY A 317 32.80 0.15 -5.93
CA GLY A 317 32.27 1.51 -6.09
C GLY A 317 32.37 2.07 -7.51
N THR A 318 32.63 1.24 -8.53
CA THR A 318 32.84 1.72 -9.91
C THR A 318 31.55 1.75 -10.74
N ASP A 319 30.52 0.98 -10.38
CA ASP A 319 29.19 1.10 -11.00
C ASP A 319 28.37 2.21 -10.32
N THR A 320 28.84 3.45 -10.49
CA THR A 320 28.26 4.62 -9.82
C THR A 320 26.80 4.87 -10.17
N ALA A 321 26.37 4.53 -11.39
CA ALA A 321 24.99 4.75 -11.82
C ALA A 321 24.00 3.84 -11.05
N PHE A 322 24.29 2.55 -10.91
CA PHE A 322 23.45 1.65 -10.12
C PHE A 322 23.57 1.94 -8.62
N LEU A 323 24.77 2.25 -8.13
CA LEU A 323 24.98 2.64 -6.73
C LEU A 323 24.16 3.89 -6.35
N ASN A 324 24.08 4.88 -7.24
CA ASN A 324 23.26 6.08 -7.02
C ASN A 324 21.76 5.76 -6.99
N ALA A 325 21.29 4.87 -7.88
CA ALA A 325 19.90 4.39 -7.87
C ALA A 325 19.54 3.71 -6.54
N VAL A 326 20.44 2.87 -6.01
CA VAL A 326 20.27 2.23 -4.70
C VAL A 326 20.30 3.26 -3.58
N ALA A 327 21.24 4.20 -3.63
CA ALA A 327 21.40 5.22 -2.59
C ALA A 327 20.20 6.19 -2.49
N ASP A 328 19.57 6.54 -3.60
CA ASP A 328 18.36 7.38 -3.62
C ASP A 328 17.15 6.72 -2.91
N ASN A 329 17.19 5.39 -2.75
CA ASN A 329 16.19 4.60 -2.05
C ASN A 329 16.55 4.29 -0.59
N ASN A 330 17.66 4.83 -0.06
CA ASN A 330 17.91 4.76 1.38
C ASN A 330 16.87 5.58 2.16
N ILE A 331 16.41 5.05 3.29
CA ILE A 331 15.38 5.69 4.11
C ILE A 331 15.63 5.57 5.63
N TYR A 332 16.89 5.43 6.01
CA TYR A 332 17.30 5.05 7.37
C TYR A 332 17.99 6.19 8.15
N ASP A 333 18.72 7.09 7.50
CA ASP A 333 19.54 8.13 8.15
C ASP A 333 18.85 9.50 8.16
N TRP A 334 17.91 9.68 9.10
CA TRP A 334 17.21 10.95 9.34
C TRP A 334 16.70 11.01 10.78
N LYS A 335 16.07 12.13 11.19
CA LYS A 335 15.49 12.28 12.53
C LYS A 335 13.95 12.22 12.48
N PRO A 336 13.34 11.10 12.89
CA PRO A 336 11.90 11.04 13.15
C PRO A 336 11.46 12.03 14.25
N LEU A 337 10.34 12.71 14.03
CA LEU A 337 9.74 13.67 14.98
C LEU A 337 8.52 13.10 15.72
N THR A 338 7.80 12.18 15.08
CA THR A 338 6.72 11.36 15.65
C THR A 338 7.25 9.98 16.09
N THR A 339 6.65 9.41 17.14
CA THR A 339 6.99 8.08 17.66
C THR A 339 7.05 7.03 16.55
N LEU A 340 8.18 6.32 16.46
CA LEU A 340 8.47 5.26 15.50
C LEU A 340 8.94 4.02 16.24
N HIS A 341 8.21 2.92 16.09
CA HIS A 341 8.65 1.61 16.54
C HIS A 341 9.08 0.76 15.34
N LEU A 342 10.27 0.19 15.43
CA LEU A 342 10.82 -0.78 14.49
C LEU A 342 10.73 -2.17 15.11
N TYR A 343 10.27 -3.16 14.34
CA TYR A 343 10.23 -4.57 14.76
C TYR A 343 10.99 -5.42 13.75
N HIS A 344 11.86 -6.31 14.22
CA HIS A 344 12.63 -7.18 13.33
C HIS A 344 13.18 -8.41 14.07
N GLY A 345 13.09 -9.58 13.45
CA GLY A 345 13.79 -10.78 13.90
C GLY A 345 15.27 -10.73 13.57
N ASP A 346 16.15 -11.13 14.49
CA ASP A 346 17.60 -11.12 14.27
C ASP A 346 18.11 -12.30 13.43
N ALA A 347 17.26 -13.30 13.17
CA ALA A 347 17.53 -14.44 12.31
C ALA A 347 16.81 -14.33 10.95
N ASP A 348 16.43 -13.13 10.53
CA ASP A 348 15.73 -12.88 9.27
C ASP A 348 16.62 -13.12 8.03
N PRO A 349 16.34 -14.15 7.22
CA PRO A 349 17.14 -14.48 6.05
C PRO A 349 16.65 -13.79 4.76
N GLN A 350 15.53 -13.06 4.82
CA GLN A 350 14.88 -12.45 3.68
C GLN A 350 15.17 -10.95 3.63
N VAL A 351 14.87 -10.22 4.71
CA VAL A 351 15.25 -8.82 4.88
C VAL A 351 16.22 -8.79 6.03
N TYR A 352 17.50 -8.54 5.79
CA TYR A 352 18.48 -8.72 6.86
C TYR A 352 18.24 -7.74 8.01
N TYR A 353 18.38 -8.23 9.24
CA TYR A 353 18.24 -7.47 10.48
C TYR A 353 19.06 -6.17 10.51
N LEU A 354 20.17 -6.14 9.75
CA LEU A 354 21.00 -4.94 9.56
C LEU A 354 20.18 -3.72 9.16
N ASN A 355 19.09 -3.87 8.41
CA ASN A 355 18.28 -2.75 7.96
C ASN A 355 17.67 -1.99 9.14
N SER A 356 17.00 -2.69 10.05
CA SER A 356 16.40 -2.07 11.24
C SER A 356 17.47 -1.58 12.21
N LYS A 357 18.57 -2.33 12.35
CA LYS A 357 19.66 -1.92 13.24
C LYS A 357 20.33 -0.63 12.76
N ASN A 358 20.69 -0.55 11.47
CA ASN A 358 21.33 0.63 10.90
C ASN A 358 20.40 1.84 10.92
N ALA A 359 19.10 1.66 10.64
CA ALA A 359 18.11 2.73 10.78
C ALA A 359 18.03 3.25 12.21
N TYR A 360 17.87 2.36 13.19
CA TYR A 360 17.85 2.74 14.60
C TYR A 360 19.11 3.50 15.00
N ASP A 361 20.29 2.94 14.73
CA ASP A 361 21.58 3.54 15.12
C ASP A 361 21.76 4.92 14.49
N ALA A 362 21.48 5.07 13.19
CA ALA A 362 21.59 6.35 12.48
C ALA A 362 20.61 7.39 13.03
N MET A 363 19.36 7.01 13.27
CA MET A 363 18.35 7.90 13.87
C MET A 363 18.74 8.33 15.29
N GLN A 364 19.35 7.44 16.09
CA GLN A 364 19.88 7.80 17.41
C GLN A 364 21.02 8.82 17.32
N VAL A 365 21.96 8.65 16.37
CA VAL A 365 23.02 9.63 16.09
C VAL A 365 22.43 10.99 15.69
N ARG A 366 21.30 11.01 14.97
CA ARG A 366 20.53 12.22 14.63
C ARG A 366 19.73 12.80 15.81
N GLY A 367 19.83 12.21 17.00
CA GLY A 367 19.19 12.69 18.23
C GLY A 367 17.72 12.33 18.35
N ALA A 368 17.28 11.20 17.79
CA ALA A 368 15.90 10.73 17.92
C ALA A 368 15.53 10.34 19.37
N GLY A 369 16.49 9.84 20.16
CA GLY A 369 16.24 9.46 21.56
C GLY A 369 15.06 8.49 21.70
N LYS A 370 14.12 8.79 22.60
CA LYS A 370 12.94 7.95 22.84
C LYS A 370 11.90 7.96 21.71
N THR A 371 12.01 8.88 20.74
CA THR A 371 11.10 8.93 19.59
C THR A 371 11.23 7.68 18.72
N VAL A 372 12.40 7.03 18.69
CA VAL A 372 12.63 5.82 17.90
C VAL A 372 13.02 4.68 18.83
N GLN A 373 12.32 3.55 18.71
CA GLN A 373 12.62 2.32 19.43
C GLN A 373 12.74 1.14 18.46
N LEU A 374 13.69 0.25 18.73
CA LEU A 374 13.87 -1.01 18.00
C LEU A 374 13.55 -2.19 18.93
N PHE A 375 12.62 -3.03 18.50
CA PHE A 375 12.22 -4.26 19.15
C PHE A 375 12.75 -5.45 18.35
N THR A 376 13.67 -6.19 18.97
CA THR A 376 14.30 -7.36 18.35
C THR A 376 13.61 -8.64 18.78
N SER A 377 13.11 -9.40 17.83
CA SER A 377 12.55 -10.73 18.06
C SER A 377 13.67 -11.77 17.97
N VAL A 378 14.30 -12.05 19.11
CA VAL A 378 15.49 -12.93 19.20
C VAL A 378 15.19 -14.33 18.67
N GLY A 379 16.04 -14.80 17.76
CA GLY A 379 15.97 -16.11 17.10
C GLY A 379 14.85 -16.26 16.07
N LYS A 380 14.06 -15.20 15.80
CA LYS A 380 12.92 -15.28 14.87
C LYS A 380 13.32 -14.87 13.45
N THR A 381 12.74 -15.56 12.47
CA THR A 381 12.85 -15.23 11.04
C THR A 381 11.85 -14.14 10.62
N HIS A 382 11.86 -13.78 9.33
CA HIS A 382 10.94 -12.80 8.73
C HIS A 382 9.48 -13.05 9.08
N VAL A 383 8.99 -14.27 8.86
CA VAL A 383 7.56 -14.61 9.08
C VAL A 383 7.27 -14.79 10.56
N GLN A 384 8.19 -15.37 11.33
CA GLN A 384 8.01 -15.64 12.76
C GLN A 384 7.91 -14.36 13.61
N THR A 385 8.39 -13.23 13.09
CA THR A 385 8.35 -11.93 13.77
C THR A 385 7.00 -11.21 13.61
N ILE A 386 6.18 -11.58 12.62
CA ILE A 386 4.89 -10.92 12.33
C ILE A 386 3.97 -10.86 13.57
N PRO A 387 3.78 -11.93 14.37
CA PRO A 387 2.95 -11.85 15.57
C PRO A 387 3.45 -10.83 16.61
N ASP A 388 4.78 -10.70 16.78
CA ASP A 388 5.36 -9.73 17.72
C ASP A 388 5.13 -8.30 17.23
N TRP A 389 5.30 -8.06 15.94
CA TRP A 389 5.01 -6.78 15.30
C TRP A 389 3.53 -6.41 15.42
N LEU A 390 2.60 -7.34 15.15
CA LEU A 390 1.16 -7.08 15.28
C LEU A 390 0.77 -6.72 16.71
N ALA A 391 1.22 -7.50 17.70
CA ALA A 391 0.94 -7.24 19.11
C ALA A 391 1.55 -5.92 19.59
N GLY A 392 2.80 -5.63 19.20
CA GLY A 392 3.48 -4.39 19.51
C GLY A 392 2.84 -3.16 18.85
N THR A 393 2.40 -3.30 17.60
CA THR A 393 1.67 -2.26 16.86
C THR A 393 0.34 -1.93 17.53
N TYR A 394 -0.44 -2.95 17.90
CA TYR A 394 -1.68 -2.77 18.65
C TYR A 394 -1.44 -2.06 20.00
N THR A 395 -0.40 -2.48 20.74
CA THR A 395 -0.03 -1.86 22.02
C THR A 395 0.37 -0.39 21.84
N LEU A 396 1.17 -0.07 20.82
CA LEU A 396 1.59 1.29 20.51
C LEU A 396 0.38 2.20 20.22
N PHE A 397 -0.49 1.78 19.30
CA PHE A 397 -1.62 2.63 18.85
C PHE A 397 -2.73 2.78 19.89
N THR A 398 -2.82 1.87 20.85
CA THR A 398 -3.75 2.00 21.98
C THR A 398 -3.19 2.88 23.11
N THR A 399 -1.86 2.96 23.23
CA THR A 399 -1.18 3.73 24.29
C THR A 399 -0.97 5.19 23.90
N VAL A 400 -0.67 5.47 22.64
CA VAL A 400 -0.51 6.84 22.12
C VAL A 400 -1.87 7.33 21.64
N GLN A 401 -2.45 8.34 22.28
CA GLN A 401 -3.75 8.93 21.91
C GLN A 401 -3.63 10.35 21.39
#